data_AF-A0A7S7LW59-F1
#
_entry.id   AF-A0A7S7LW59-F1
#
_cell.length_a   1.000
_cell.length_b   1.000
_cell.length_c   1.000
_cell.angle_alpha   90.00
_cell.angle_beta   90.00
_cell.angle_gamma   90.00
#
_symmetry.space_group_name_H-M   'P 1'
#
loop_
_entity.id
_entity.type
_entity.pdbx_description
1 polymer ?
#
loop_
_entity_poly.entity_id
_entity_poly.type
_entity_poly.pdbx_seq_one_letter_code
_entity_poly.pdbx_strand_id
1 'polypeptide(L)'
;MNKESYELFKSGQIQTILDTLSSELITRNESPFWRDKVIPFSEAILSVLIPLRESNMLFNPEGKAQLELTPDLFLEWSNFVSLKTLAFTIQKSNEANELLRTKLDKATCKEYKNIDLKKLGDYLARYTVNLEDENLDFPIANYNLHQGVSNVIKSLL
;
A
#
# COMPACT_ATOMS: atom_id res chain seq x y z
N MET A 1 -0.36 -10.41 -14.79
CA MET A 1 0.37 -10.85 -13.60
C MET A 1 0.51 -12.35 -13.63
N ASN A 2 1.69 -12.83 -13.30
CA ASN A 2 1.99 -14.26 -13.30
C ASN A 2 1.57 -14.92 -11.96
N LYS A 3 1.51 -16.25 -11.91
CA LYS A 3 1.11 -16.99 -10.70
C LYS A 3 2.08 -16.79 -9.54
N GLU A 4 3.37 -16.62 -9.83
CA GLU A 4 4.42 -16.45 -8.83
C GLU A 4 4.21 -15.17 -8.01
N SER A 5 3.80 -14.08 -8.66
CA SER A 5 3.43 -12.82 -8.01
C SER A 5 2.27 -13.00 -7.00
N TYR A 6 1.27 -13.83 -7.31
CA TYR A 6 0.17 -14.08 -6.36
C TYR A 6 0.66 -14.83 -5.11
N GLU A 7 1.47 -15.88 -5.27
CA GLU A 7 2.02 -16.62 -4.14
C GLU A 7 2.96 -15.75 -3.28
N LEU A 8 3.74 -14.90 -3.94
CA LEU A 8 4.63 -13.95 -3.30
C LEU A 8 3.86 -12.95 -2.42
N PHE A 9 2.79 -12.34 -2.93
CA PHE A 9 2.02 -11.37 -2.13
C PHE A 9 1.18 -12.04 -1.04
N LYS A 10 0.73 -13.27 -1.29
CA LYS A 10 -0.05 -14.06 -0.32
C LYS A 10 0.73 -14.39 0.95
N SER A 11 2.02 -14.68 0.84
CA SER A 11 2.81 -15.23 1.97
C SER A 11 4.15 -14.54 2.22
N GLY A 12 4.68 -13.82 1.23
CA GLY A 12 6.00 -13.18 1.30
C GLY A 12 6.06 -12.07 2.33
N GLN A 13 7.25 -11.88 2.89
CA GLN A 13 7.55 -10.76 3.79
C GLN A 13 7.86 -9.50 2.98
N ILE A 14 7.78 -8.32 3.62
CA ILE A 14 8.05 -7.03 2.96
C ILE A 14 9.36 -7.09 2.17
N GLN A 15 10.45 -7.51 2.81
CA GLN A 15 11.77 -7.55 2.17
C GLN A 15 11.80 -8.47 0.95
N THR A 16 11.18 -9.65 1.02
CA THR A 16 11.10 -10.59 -0.10
C THR A 16 10.40 -9.97 -1.30
N ILE A 17 9.27 -9.29 -1.08
CA ILE A 17 8.52 -8.61 -2.16
C ILE A 17 9.38 -7.48 -2.76
N LEU A 18 10.06 -6.68 -1.93
CA LEU A 18 10.93 -5.61 -2.38
C LEU A 18 12.15 -6.12 -3.17
N ASP A 19 12.76 -7.21 -2.73
CA ASP A 19 13.90 -7.83 -3.41
C ASP A 19 13.49 -8.40 -4.77
N THR A 20 12.30 -9.00 -4.88
CA THR A 20 11.74 -9.44 -6.16
C THR A 20 11.51 -8.27 -7.10
N LEU A 21 10.84 -7.20 -6.65
CA LEU A 21 10.63 -5.99 -7.46
C LEU A 21 11.96 -5.37 -7.89
N SER A 22 12.94 -5.30 -6.98
CA SER A 22 14.26 -4.75 -7.28
C SER A 22 15.02 -5.61 -8.29
N SER A 23 14.89 -6.93 -8.23
CA SER A 23 15.54 -7.85 -9.16
C SER A 23 14.90 -7.75 -10.56
N GLU A 24 13.57 -7.66 -10.64
CA GLU A 24 12.86 -7.46 -11.91
C GLU A 24 13.23 -6.13 -12.59
N LEU A 25 13.35 -5.04 -11.83
CA LEU A 25 13.81 -3.75 -12.36
C LEU A 25 15.22 -3.84 -12.97
N ILE A 26 16.13 -4.58 -12.33
CA ILE A 26 17.50 -4.80 -12.84
C ILE A 26 17.46 -5.67 -14.10
N THR A 27 16.75 -6.79 -14.05
CA THR A 27 16.65 -7.76 -15.16
C THR A 27 16.07 -7.12 -16.42
N ARG A 28 15.13 -6.19 -16.27
CA ARG A 28 14.51 -5.45 -17.39
C ARG A 28 15.30 -4.22 -17.81
N ASN A 29 16.44 -3.93 -17.16
CA ASN A 29 17.28 -2.77 -17.43
C ASN A 29 16.49 -1.45 -17.34
N GLU A 30 15.59 -1.36 -16.35
CA GLU A 30 14.84 -0.14 -16.07
C GLU A 30 15.77 0.96 -15.58
N SER A 31 15.44 2.21 -15.90
CA SER A 31 16.23 3.37 -15.45
C SER A 31 16.37 3.39 -13.92
N PRO A 32 17.54 3.78 -13.37
CA PRO A 32 17.73 3.95 -11.92
C PRO A 32 16.66 4.82 -11.26
N PHE A 33 16.15 5.80 -12.00
CA PHE A 33 15.02 6.63 -11.58
C PHE A 33 13.81 5.81 -11.11
N TRP A 34 13.45 4.75 -11.84
CA TRP A 34 12.29 3.92 -11.48
C TRP A 34 12.54 3.12 -10.21
N ARG A 35 13.77 2.64 -10.01
CA ARG A 35 14.14 1.95 -8.77
C ARG A 35 14.00 2.84 -7.55
N ASP A 36 14.46 4.09 -7.66
CA ASP A 36 14.38 5.09 -6.58
C ASP A 36 12.94 5.52 -6.25
N LYS A 37 11.97 5.20 -7.13
CA LYS A 37 10.55 5.50 -6.93
C LYS A 37 9.73 4.29 -6.53
N VAL A 38 9.89 3.17 -7.23
CA VAL A 38 9.14 1.93 -7.01
C VAL A 38 9.42 1.33 -5.64
N ILE A 39 10.69 1.24 -5.24
CA ILE A 39 11.04 0.53 -3.99
C ILE A 39 10.50 1.26 -2.75
N PRO A 40 10.73 2.58 -2.55
CA PRO A 40 10.17 3.29 -1.40
C PRO A 40 8.63 3.32 -1.40
N PHE A 41 8.02 3.38 -2.58
CA PHE A 41 6.57 3.37 -2.72
C PHE A 41 5.97 2.02 -2.32
N SER A 42 6.52 0.93 -2.84
CA SER A 42 6.08 -0.42 -2.46
C SER A 42 6.30 -0.68 -0.97
N GLU A 43 7.42 -0.22 -0.42
CA GLU A 43 7.70 -0.35 1.01
C GLU A 43 6.66 0.38 1.87
N ALA A 44 6.29 1.60 1.49
CA ALA A 44 5.29 2.40 2.18
C ALA A 44 3.92 1.69 2.22
N ILE A 45 3.45 1.16 1.10
CA ILE A 45 2.17 0.45 1.02
C ILE A 45 2.23 -0.87 1.81
N LEU A 46 3.28 -1.67 1.59
CA LEU A 46 3.44 -2.97 2.24
C LEU A 46 3.59 -2.86 3.76
N SER A 47 4.11 -1.74 4.28
CA SER A 47 4.18 -1.47 5.72
C SER A 47 2.81 -1.48 6.40
N VAL A 48 1.72 -1.25 5.65
CA VAL A 48 0.34 -1.31 6.12
C VAL A 48 -0.33 -2.62 5.71
N LEU A 49 -0.20 -3.02 4.44
CA LEU A 49 -0.93 -4.19 3.94
C LEU A 49 -0.45 -5.52 4.55
N ILE A 50 0.83 -5.64 4.91
CA ILE A 50 1.36 -6.88 5.51
C ILE A 50 0.80 -7.09 6.92
N PRO A 51 0.84 -6.12 7.85
CA PRO A 51 0.16 -6.26 9.15
C PRO A 51 -1.34 -6.58 9.04
N LEU A 52 -2.05 -5.96 8.09
CA LEU A 52 -3.46 -6.26 7.83
C LEU A 52 -3.66 -7.69 7.34
N ARG A 53 -2.80 -8.17 6.43
CA ARG A 53 -2.80 -9.56 5.96
C ARG A 53 -2.59 -10.54 7.11
N GLU A 54 -1.58 -10.32 7.93
CA GLU A 54 -1.23 -11.19 9.05
C GLU A 54 -2.32 -11.22 10.12
N SER A 55 -3.14 -10.18 10.20
CA SER A 55 -4.29 -10.09 11.10
C SER A 55 -5.62 -10.54 10.47
N ASN A 56 -5.62 -11.02 9.22
CA ASN A 56 -6.83 -11.33 8.45
C ASN A 56 -7.82 -10.15 8.32
N MET A 57 -7.27 -8.94 8.22
CA MET A 57 -8.00 -7.67 8.18
C MET A 57 -7.84 -6.94 6.85
N LEU A 58 -7.55 -7.67 5.76
CA LEU A 58 -7.41 -7.03 4.46
C LEU A 58 -8.76 -6.52 3.95
N PHE A 59 -8.70 -5.36 3.31
CA PHE A 59 -9.82 -4.75 2.64
C PHE A 59 -9.33 -3.96 1.42
N ASN A 60 -10.24 -3.70 0.50
CA ASN A 60 -9.97 -2.90 -0.69
C ASN A 60 -10.36 -1.42 -0.48
N PRO A 61 -10.07 -0.52 -1.43
CA PRO A 61 -10.42 0.91 -1.29
C PRO A 61 -11.91 1.21 -1.06
N GLU A 62 -12.83 0.32 -1.44
CA GLU A 62 -14.27 0.46 -1.12
C GLU A 62 -14.68 -0.14 0.24
N GLY A 63 -13.68 -0.50 1.05
CA GLY A 63 -13.84 -1.10 2.37
C GLY A 63 -14.24 -2.58 2.34
N LYS A 64 -14.32 -3.25 1.18
CA LYS A 64 -14.75 -4.65 1.12
C LYS A 64 -13.63 -5.56 1.61
N ALA A 65 -13.97 -6.50 2.48
CA ALA A 65 -13.06 -7.51 3.00
C ALA A 65 -12.41 -8.31 1.86
N GLN A 66 -11.13 -8.62 2.03
CA GLN A 66 -10.33 -9.45 1.12
C GLN A 66 -9.71 -10.60 1.91
N LEU A 67 -9.69 -11.78 1.32
CA LEU A 67 -9.16 -12.98 1.98
C LEU A 67 -7.62 -13.03 1.93
N GLU A 68 -7.04 -12.53 0.85
CA GLU A 68 -5.62 -12.66 0.56
C GLU A 68 -5.07 -11.35 0.01
N LEU A 69 -3.80 -11.08 0.32
CA LEU A 69 -3.09 -9.98 -0.32
C LEU A 69 -2.66 -10.45 -1.70
N THR A 70 -3.28 -9.88 -2.73
CA THR A 70 -2.93 -10.13 -4.13
C THR A 70 -2.16 -8.94 -4.72
N PRO A 71 -1.40 -9.16 -5.81
CA PRO A 71 -0.83 -8.07 -6.60
C PRO A 71 -1.88 -7.04 -7.05
N ASP A 72 -3.09 -7.47 -7.40
CA ASP A 72 -4.18 -6.57 -7.79
C ASP A 72 -4.62 -5.69 -6.62
N LEU A 73 -4.83 -6.28 -5.44
CA LEU A 73 -5.20 -5.52 -4.24
C LEU A 73 -4.11 -4.50 -3.87
N PHE A 74 -2.84 -4.89 -3.98
CA PHE A 74 -1.72 -3.97 -3.81
C PHE A 74 -1.79 -2.80 -4.81
N LEU A 75 -2.08 -3.07 -6.09
CA LEU A 75 -2.22 -2.03 -7.11
C LEU A 75 -3.46 -1.14 -6.91
N GLU A 76 -4.56 -1.65 -6.37
CA GLU A 76 -5.72 -0.81 -6.03
C GLU A 76 -5.37 0.26 -5.00
N TRP A 77 -4.50 -0.08 -4.04
CA TRP A 77 -3.94 0.87 -3.07
C TRP A 77 -2.83 1.75 -3.62
N SER A 78 -2.29 1.43 -4.81
CA SER A 78 -1.23 2.21 -5.45
C SER A 78 -1.72 3.54 -6.04
N ASN A 79 -3.03 3.70 -6.26
CA ASN A 79 -3.59 5.01 -6.61
C ASN A 79 -3.35 5.98 -5.43
N PHE A 80 -2.84 7.17 -5.73
CA PHE A 80 -2.50 8.17 -4.72
C PHE A 80 -3.68 8.60 -3.84
N VAL A 81 -4.90 8.62 -4.40
CA VAL A 81 -6.14 8.88 -3.65
C VAL A 81 -6.45 7.73 -2.69
N SER A 82 -6.34 6.49 -3.17
CA SER A 82 -6.50 5.29 -2.34
C SER A 82 -5.46 5.30 -1.22
N LEU A 83 -4.21 5.68 -1.52
CA LEU A 83 -3.11 5.68 -0.56
C LEU A 83 -3.32 6.67 0.59
N LYS A 84 -3.81 7.89 0.30
CA LYS A 84 -4.22 8.85 1.34
C LYS A 84 -5.37 8.29 2.15
N THR A 85 -6.38 7.75 1.49
CA THR A 85 -7.54 7.13 2.16
C THR A 85 -7.10 6.02 3.12
N LEU A 86 -6.13 5.20 2.71
CA LEU A 86 -5.52 4.17 3.56
C LEU A 86 -4.86 4.79 4.79
N ALA A 87 -4.01 5.81 4.60
CA ALA A 87 -3.33 6.50 5.70
C ALA A 87 -4.32 7.04 6.74
N PHE A 88 -5.34 7.80 6.32
CA PHE A 88 -6.36 8.32 7.22
C PHE A 88 -7.20 7.23 7.89
N THR A 89 -7.50 6.15 7.17
CA THR A 89 -8.26 5.03 7.72
C THR A 89 -7.50 4.36 8.84
N ILE A 90 -6.21 4.09 8.64
CA ILE A 90 -5.37 3.46 9.65
C ILE A 90 -5.07 4.42 10.80
N GLN A 91 -4.89 5.71 10.55
CA GLN A 91 -4.70 6.71 11.60
C GLN A 91 -5.91 6.77 12.54
N LYS A 92 -7.12 6.86 11.98
CA LYS A 92 -8.36 6.84 12.76
C LYS A 92 -8.58 5.51 13.47
N SER A 93 -8.14 4.41 12.85
CA SER A 93 -8.21 3.08 13.47
C SER A 93 -7.26 2.94 14.65
N ASN A 94 -6.03 3.48 14.54
CA ASN A 94 -5.05 3.56 15.63
C ASN A 94 -5.59 4.37 16.82
N GLU A 95 -6.25 5.52 16.54
CA GLU A 95 -6.86 6.36 17.57
C GLU A 95 -8.03 5.64 18.27
N ALA A 96 -8.87 4.93 17.51
CA ALA A 96 -10.02 4.20 18.02
C ALA A 96 -9.67 2.84 18.65
N ASN A 97 -8.46 2.32 18.42
CA ASN A 97 -8.07 0.93 18.71
C ASN A 97 -9.06 -0.10 18.10
N GLU A 98 -9.64 0.22 16.95
CA GLU A 98 -10.59 -0.60 16.20
C GLU A 98 -10.42 -0.31 14.72
N LEU A 99 -10.47 -1.32 13.85
CA LEU A 99 -10.38 -1.10 12.41
C LEU A 99 -11.66 -0.44 11.87
N LEU A 100 -11.53 0.79 11.38
CA LEU A 100 -12.63 1.60 10.87
C LEU A 100 -12.71 1.59 9.35
N ARG A 101 -13.85 2.06 8.81
CA ARG A 101 -14.09 2.30 7.37
C ARG A 101 -13.94 1.05 6.48
N THR A 102 -14.14 -0.12 7.07
CA THR A 102 -14.21 -1.40 6.38
C THR A 102 -15.60 -2.01 6.53
N LYS A 103 -15.87 -3.04 5.74
CA LYS A 103 -17.06 -3.89 5.78
C LYS A 103 -16.74 -5.27 6.36
N LEU A 104 -15.61 -5.38 7.06
CA LEU A 104 -15.28 -6.56 7.87
C LEU A 104 -16.30 -6.68 9.02
N ASP A 105 -16.40 -7.87 9.59
CA ASP A 105 -17.26 -8.05 10.74
C ASP A 105 -16.71 -7.29 11.96
N LYS A 106 -17.62 -6.81 12.81
CA LYS A 106 -17.26 -6.00 13.98
C LYS A 106 -16.43 -6.76 15.00
N ALA A 107 -16.50 -8.09 15.05
CA ALA A 107 -15.72 -8.86 16.00
C ALA A 107 -14.24 -8.84 15.58
N THR A 108 -13.97 -9.07 14.29
CA THR A 108 -12.64 -8.94 13.69
C THR A 108 -12.09 -7.52 13.86
N CYS A 109 -12.87 -6.47 13.58
CA CYS A 109 -12.38 -5.09 13.70
C CYS A 109 -11.91 -4.72 15.11
N LYS A 110 -12.50 -5.31 16.16
CA LYS A 110 -12.12 -5.04 17.56
C LYS A 110 -10.82 -5.69 17.99
N GLU A 111 -10.36 -6.72 17.27
CA GLU A 111 -9.06 -7.35 17.49
C GLU A 111 -7.92 -6.55 16.84
N TYR A 112 -8.22 -5.34 16.32
CA TYR A 112 -7.26 -4.49 15.65
C TYR A 112 -6.09 -4.12 16.57
N LYS A 113 -4.90 -4.16 16.00
CA LYS A 113 -3.67 -3.71 16.65
C LYS A 113 -3.09 -2.55 15.87
N ASN A 114 -2.53 -1.60 16.59
CA ASN A 114 -1.99 -0.40 15.98
C ASN A 114 -0.92 -0.73 14.93
N ILE A 115 -1.07 -0.14 13.76
CA ILE A 115 -0.14 -0.28 12.65
C ILE A 115 0.77 0.95 12.63
N ASP A 116 2.08 0.71 12.57
CA ASP A 116 3.06 1.79 12.43
C ASP A 116 2.93 2.47 11.07
N LEU A 117 2.48 3.73 11.09
CA LEU A 117 2.29 4.54 9.91
C LEU A 117 3.53 5.32 9.49
N LYS A 118 4.67 5.21 10.20
CA LYS A 118 5.84 6.04 9.93
C LYS A 118 6.31 5.96 8.48
N LYS A 119 6.41 4.75 7.90
CA LYS A 119 6.87 4.58 6.51
C LYS A 119 5.89 5.19 5.51
N LEU A 120 4.59 4.97 5.68
CA LEU A 120 3.56 5.54 4.81
C LEU A 120 3.47 7.07 4.97
N GLY A 121 3.51 7.57 6.19
CA GLY A 121 3.48 8.99 6.52
C GLY A 121 4.69 9.74 5.96
N ASP A 122 5.90 9.22 6.19
CA ASP A 122 7.15 9.77 5.65
C ASP A 122 7.13 9.80 4.11
N TYR A 123 6.58 8.74 3.49
CA TYR A 123 6.41 8.69 2.04
C TYR A 123 5.46 9.79 1.54
N LEU A 124 4.25 9.88 2.11
CA LEU A 124 3.24 10.85 1.70
C LEU A 124 3.69 12.31 1.94
N ALA A 125 4.40 12.57 3.03
CA ALA A 125 4.95 13.89 3.35
C ALA A 125 5.98 14.36 2.31
N ARG A 126 6.80 13.46 1.75
CA ARG A 126 7.75 13.80 0.66
C ARG A 126 7.04 14.29 -0.60
N TYR A 127 5.78 13.91 -0.79
CA TYR A 127 4.93 14.35 -1.89
C TYR A 127 3.91 15.41 -1.45
N THR A 128 4.20 16.12 -0.36
CA THR A 128 3.44 17.27 0.16
C THR A 128 1.96 16.94 0.42
N VAL A 129 1.65 15.69 0.76
CA VAL A 129 0.29 15.30 1.14
C VAL A 129 0.07 15.70 2.58
N ASN A 130 -1.00 16.44 2.82
CA ASN A 130 -1.42 16.80 4.17
C ASN A 130 -2.13 15.60 4.83
N LEU A 131 -1.60 15.17 5.97
CA LEU A 131 -2.16 14.09 6.81
C LEU A 131 -2.89 14.60 8.05
N GLU A 132 -2.97 15.92 8.22
CA GLU A 132 -3.74 16.60 9.27
C GLU A 132 -5.17 16.94 8.80
N ASP A 133 -5.33 17.29 7.52
CA ASP A 133 -6.64 17.58 6.91
C ASP A 133 -6.94 16.64 5.73
N GLU A 134 -7.89 15.73 5.98
CA GLU A 134 -8.37 14.75 5.01
C GLU A 134 -9.05 15.41 3.79
N ASN A 135 -9.63 16.59 3.95
CA ASN A 135 -10.40 17.27 2.90
C ASN A 135 -9.55 18.12 1.96
N LEU A 136 -8.26 18.33 2.27
CA LEU A 136 -7.37 19.07 1.38
C LEU A 136 -7.07 18.28 0.11
N ASP A 137 -7.18 18.98 -1.02
CA ASP A 137 -6.86 18.42 -2.31
C ASP A 137 -5.38 18.04 -2.45
N PHE A 138 -5.14 17.11 -3.36
CA PHE A 138 -3.80 16.62 -3.65
C PHE A 138 -3.02 17.60 -4.55
N PRO A 139 -1.69 17.68 -4.37
CA PRO A 139 -0.82 18.34 -5.33
C PRO A 139 -0.81 17.55 -6.66
N ILE A 140 -1.45 18.10 -7.69
CA ILE A 140 -1.65 17.46 -9.02
C ILE A 140 -0.33 16.98 -9.64
N ALA A 141 0.77 17.72 -9.44
CA ALA A 141 2.08 17.38 -10.01
C ALA A 141 2.59 15.98 -9.59
N ASN A 142 2.27 15.53 -8.38
CA ASN A 142 2.73 14.24 -7.87
C ASN A 142 1.87 13.07 -8.37
N TYR A 143 0.66 13.34 -8.86
CA TYR A 143 -0.25 12.30 -9.35
C TYR A 143 0.30 11.57 -10.59
N ASN A 144 0.87 12.31 -11.54
CA ASN A 144 1.42 11.72 -12.77
C ASN A 144 2.60 10.79 -12.51
N LEU A 145 3.46 11.15 -11.55
CA LEU A 145 4.57 10.30 -11.13
C LEU A 145 4.03 8.98 -10.56
N HIS A 146 3.01 9.05 -9.71
CA HIS A 146 2.38 7.87 -9.12
C HIS A 146 1.75 6.94 -10.15
N GLN A 147 1.09 7.49 -11.17
CA GLN A 147 0.59 6.69 -12.29
C GLN A 147 1.73 5.96 -13.02
N GLY A 148 2.86 6.64 -13.24
CA GLY A 148 4.07 6.03 -13.79
C GLY A 148 4.60 4.87 -12.93
N VAL A 149 4.71 5.08 -11.61
CA VAL A 149 5.16 4.06 -10.65
C VAL A 149 4.25 2.83 -10.67
N SER A 150 2.93 3.02 -10.60
CA SER A 150 1.96 1.91 -10.66
C SER A 150 2.07 1.12 -11.96
N ASN A 151 2.28 1.80 -13.10
CA ASN A 151 2.45 1.13 -14.39
C ASN A 151 3.73 0.30 -14.46
N VAL A 152 4.84 0.82 -13.93
CA VAL A 152 6.09 0.05 -13.84
C VAL A 152 5.86 -1.18 -12.99
N ILE A 153 5.32 -1.06 -11.77
CA ILE A 153 5.05 -2.22 -10.89
C ILE A 153 4.14 -3.24 -11.58
N LYS A 154 3.06 -2.78 -12.22
CA LYS A 154 2.16 -3.65 -12.97
C LYS A 154 2.86 -4.42 -14.09
N SER A 155 3.87 -3.82 -14.71
CA SER A 155 4.66 -4.51 -15.73
C SER A 155 5.57 -5.59 -15.12
N LEU A 156 6.09 -5.38 -13.90
CA LEU A 156 7.01 -6.30 -13.20
C LEU A 156 6.30 -7.55 -12.68
N LEU A 157 5.03 -7.42 -12.26
CA LEU A 157 4.23 -8.47 -11.61
C LEU A 157 3.39 -9.31 -12.58
#